data_AF-A0A951NE89-F1
#
_entry.id   AF-A0A951NE89-F1
#
_cell.length_a   1.000
_cell.length_b   1.000
_cell.length_c   1.000
_cell.angle_alpha   90.00
_cell.angle_beta   90.00
_cell.angle_gamma   90.00
#
_symmetry.space_group_name_H-M   'P 1'
#
loop_
_entity.id
_entity.type
_entity.pdbx_description
1 polymer ?
#
loop_
_entity_poly.entity_id
_entity_poly.type
_entity_poly.pdbx_seq_one_letter_code
_entity_poly.pdbx_strand_id
1 'polypeptide(L)'
;MSLRGAALDLTPLRQSAPYRRLLFGDAVSVIGTQVTTVAIPIQVYAQTRSAAAVGLVGLAGLVPLIVFGLYGGAIADAVDRRRLV
;
A
#
# COMPACT_ATOMS: atom_id res chain seq x y z
N MET A 1 -29.70 -2.49 -27.02
CA MET A 1 -28.32 -2.22 -26.52
C MET A 1 -28.28 -2.73 -25.08
N SER A 2 -27.69 -3.90 -24.83
CA SER A 2 -27.78 -4.59 -23.54
C SER A 2 -26.89 -3.90 -22.50
N LEU A 3 -27.47 -3.52 -21.36
CA LEU A 3 -26.83 -2.84 -20.22
C LEU A 3 -25.72 -3.66 -19.52
N ARG A 4 -25.36 -4.82 -20.06
CA ARG A 4 -24.34 -5.73 -19.48
C ARG A 4 -22.90 -5.23 -19.63
N GLY A 5 -22.65 -4.19 -20.41
CA GLY A 5 -21.32 -3.57 -20.55
C GLY A 5 -20.96 -2.54 -19.47
N ALA A 6 -21.89 -2.17 -18.59
CA ALA A 6 -21.69 -1.09 -17.60
C ALA A 6 -21.45 -1.59 -16.16
N ALA A 7 -21.68 -2.88 -15.87
CA ALA A 7 -21.48 -3.46 -14.55
C ALA A 7 -20.10 -4.11 -14.44
N LEU A 8 -19.39 -3.84 -13.34
CA LEU A 8 -18.12 -4.51 -13.01
C LEU A 8 -18.29 -6.03 -13.09
N ASP A 9 -17.40 -6.70 -13.83
CA ASP A 9 -17.38 -8.16 -13.89
C ASP A 9 -16.89 -8.72 -12.54
N LEU A 10 -17.83 -9.24 -11.75
CA LEU A 10 -17.57 -9.85 -10.44
C LEU A 10 -17.25 -11.36 -10.54
N THR A 11 -17.15 -11.90 -11.75
CA THR A 11 -16.81 -13.32 -11.98
C THR A 11 -15.52 -13.75 -11.29
N PRO A 12 -14.41 -12.96 -11.31
CA PRO A 12 -13.16 -13.32 -10.62
C PRO A 12 -13.32 -13.47 -9.11
N LEU A 13 -14.18 -12.66 -8.49
CA LEU A 13 -14.50 -12.73 -7.07
C LEU A 13 -15.22 -14.04 -6.72
N ARG A 14 -16.06 -14.57 -7.61
CA ARG A 14 -16.81 -15.79 -7.32
C ARG A 14 -16.02 -17.06 -7.62
N GLN A 15 -15.20 -17.04 -8.68
CA GLN A 15 -14.55 -18.24 -9.20
C GLN A 15 -13.16 -18.52 -8.60
N SER A 16 -12.44 -17.50 -8.11
CA SER A 16 -11.06 -17.66 -7.64
C SER A 16 -10.91 -17.35 -6.14
N ALA A 17 -10.69 -18.39 -5.34
CA ALA A 17 -10.39 -18.24 -3.91
C ALA A 17 -9.06 -17.50 -3.64
N PRO A 18 -7.96 -17.74 -4.39
CA PRO A 18 -6.74 -16.96 -4.25
C PRO A 18 -6.94 -15.46 -4.51
N TYR A 19 -7.71 -15.11 -5.55
CA TYR A 19 -7.99 -13.71 -5.90
C TYR A 19 -8.75 -12.99 -4.78
N ARG A 20 -9.77 -13.63 -4.20
CA ARG A 20 -10.50 -13.09 -3.04
C ARG A 20 -9.61 -12.81 -1.84
N ARG A 21 -8.68 -13.74 -1.54
CA ARG A 21 -7.74 -13.58 -0.41
C ARG A 21 -6.80 -12.41 -0.64
N LEU A 22 -6.27 -12.29 -1.86
CA LEU A 22 -5.43 -11.17 -2.25
C LEU A 22 -6.20 -9.85 -2.13
N LEU A 23 -7.41 -9.77 -2.67
CA LEU A 23 -8.23 -8.56 -2.61
C LEU A 23 -8.54 -8.14 -1.17
N PHE A 24 -8.89 -9.07 -0.30
CA PHE A 24 -9.17 -8.76 1.10
C PHE A 24 -7.92 -8.32 1.85
N GLY A 25 -6.80 -9.02 1.65
CA GLY A 25 -5.52 -8.64 2.24
C GLY A 25 -5.08 -7.24 1.78
N ASP A 26 -5.22 -6.96 0.49
CA ASP A 26 -4.91 -5.64 -0.08
C ASP A 26 -5.81 -4.55 0.49
N ALA A 27 -7.13 -4.79 0.54
CA ALA A 27 -8.08 -3.83 1.11
C ALA A 27 -7.74 -3.47 2.56
N VAL A 28 -7.44 -4.47 3.41
CA VAL A 28 -7.04 -4.23 4.80
C VAL A 28 -5.69 -3.49 4.86
N SER A 29 -4.74 -3.86 4.01
CA SER A 29 -3.42 -3.24 3.95
C SER A 29 -3.52 -1.76 3.59
N VAL A 30 -4.30 -1.42 2.55
CA VAL A 30 -4.54 -0.04 2.12
C VAL A 30 -5.18 0.78 3.23
N ILE A 31 -6.16 0.23 3.95
CA ILE A 31 -6.77 0.94 5.10
C ILE A 31 -5.70 1.23 6.17
N GLY A 32 -4.89 0.24 6.53
CA GLY A 32 -3.80 0.41 7.49
C GLY A 32 -2.79 1.46 7.04
N THR A 33 -2.42 1.47 5.76
CA THR A 33 -1.55 2.49 5.17
C THR A 33 -2.16 3.88 5.33
N GLN A 34 -3.43 4.09 4.97
CA GLN A 34 -4.07 5.39 5.05
C GLN A 34 -4.17 5.90 6.50
N VAL A 35 -4.52 5.02 7.44
CA VAL A 35 -4.51 5.36 8.87
C VAL A 35 -3.12 5.82 9.29
N THR A 36 -2.08 5.09 8.91
CA THR A 36 -0.68 5.40 9.27
C THR A 36 -0.22 6.73 8.68
N THR A 37 -0.52 6.98 7.41
CA THR A 37 -0.16 8.21 6.68
C THR A 37 -0.77 9.46 7.34
N VAL A 38 -1.94 9.35 7.96
CA VAL A 38 -2.62 10.46 8.63
C VAL A 38 -2.28 10.54 10.12
N ALA A 39 -2.29 9.40 10.82
CA ALA A 39 -2.11 9.35 12.27
C ALA A 39 -0.70 9.74 12.71
N ILE A 40 0.35 9.32 11.97
CA ILE A 40 1.74 9.62 12.34
C ILE A 40 2.00 11.14 12.36
N PRO A 41 1.71 11.92 11.30
CA PRO A 41 1.87 13.37 11.32
C PRO A 41 1.12 14.05 12.47
N ILE A 42 -0.14 13.65 12.70
CA ILE A 42 -0.98 14.21 13.77
C ILE A 42 -0.34 13.94 15.14
N GLN A 43 0.09 12.70 15.38
CA GLN A 43 0.68 12.29 16.64
C GLN A 43 2.00 13.03 16.92
N VAL A 44 2.86 13.15 15.92
CA VAL A 44 4.15 13.86 16.03
C VAL A 44 3.90 15.34 16.32
N TYR A 45 2.94 15.95 15.65
CA TYR A 45 2.57 17.34 15.93
C TYR A 45 1.96 17.51 17.32
N ALA A 46 1.12 16.57 17.78
CA ALA A 46 0.54 16.62 19.11
C ALA A 46 1.62 16.57 20.22
N GLN A 47 2.68 15.77 20.02
CA GLN A 47 3.78 15.62 20.98
C GLN A 47 4.79 16.77 20.91
N THR A 48 5.13 17.25 19.71
CA THR A 48 6.23 18.22 19.51
C THR A 48 5.76 19.65 19.31
N ARG A 49 4.49 19.84 18.92
CA ARG A 49 3.90 21.12 18.47
C ARG A 49 4.70 21.81 17.35
N SER A 50 5.51 21.04 16.60
CA SER A 50 6.42 21.54 15.57
C SER A 50 6.06 21.02 14.19
N ALA A 51 5.79 21.94 13.24
CA ALA A 51 5.57 21.58 11.84
C ALA A 51 6.85 21.07 11.17
N ALA A 52 8.02 21.56 11.59
CA ALA A 52 9.31 21.08 11.09
C ALA A 52 9.54 19.61 11.44
N ALA A 53 9.16 19.18 12.66
CA ALA A 53 9.26 17.78 13.07
C ALA A 53 8.36 16.86 12.23
N VAL A 54 7.15 17.30 11.87
CA VAL A 54 6.28 16.56 10.96
C VAL A 54 6.90 16.42 9.57
N GLY A 55 7.50 17.51 9.05
CA GLY A 55 8.24 17.48 7.78
C GLY A 55 9.41 16.49 7.80
N LEU A 56 10.18 16.44 8.89
CA LEU A 56 11.28 15.50 9.06
C LEU A 56 10.81 14.04 9.05
N VAL A 57 9.66 13.73 9.64
CA VAL A 57 9.08 12.38 9.58
C VAL A 57 8.69 12.00 8.15
N GLY A 58 8.15 12.94 7.37
CA GLY A 58 7.91 12.74 5.94
C GLY A 58 9.20 12.44 5.17
N LEU A 59 10.28 13.19 5.45
CA LEU A 59 11.60 12.94 4.85
C LEU A 59 12.19 11.58 5.25
N ALA A 60 12.02 11.17 6.51
CA ALA A 60 12.44 9.85 6.98
C ALA A 60 11.74 8.72 6.20
N GLY A 61 10.49 8.92 5.78
CA GLY A 61 9.77 7.98 4.92
C GLY A 61 10.33 7.86 3.49
N LEU A 62 11.04 8.88 2.99
CA LEU A 62 11.67 8.84 1.67
C LEU A 62 12.95 8.02 1.65
N VAL A 63 13.66 7.92 2.78
CA VAL A 63 14.94 7.20 2.86
C VAL A 63 14.77 5.72 2.47
N PRO A 64 13.82 4.95 3.04
CA PRO A 64 13.55 3.59 2.59
C PRO A 64 13.12 3.50 1.13
N LEU A 65 12.33 4.45 0.63
CA LEU A 65 11.90 4.46 -0.77
C LEU A 65 13.07 4.60 -1.73
N ILE A 66 14.07 5.43 -1.39
CA ILE A 66 15.27 5.60 -2.21
C ILE A 66 16.18 4.38 -2.08
N VAL A 67 16.44 3.94 -0.84
CA VAL A 67 17.37 2.84 -0.56
C VAL A 67 16.83 1.49 -1.01
N PHE A 68 15.54 1.23 -0.85
CA PHE A 68 14.93 -0.05 -1.21
C PHE A 68 14.13 0.01 -2.50
N GLY A 69 13.76 1.17 -3.03
CA GLY A 69 13.04 1.25 -4.30
C GLY A 69 13.89 0.77 -5.48
N LEU A 70 15.15 1.23 -5.55
CA LEU A 70 16.08 0.82 -6.60
C LEU A 70 16.46 -0.66 -6.51
N TYR A 71 16.84 -1.11 -5.31
CA TYR A 71 17.28 -2.49 -5.09
C TYR A 71 16.12 -3.47 -5.02
N GLY A 72 15.01 -3.06 -4.40
CA GLY A 72 13.80 -3.88 -4.27
C GLY A 72 13.15 -4.16 -5.61
N GLY A 73 13.15 -3.21 -6.57
CA GLY A 73 12.71 -3.47 -7.94
C GLY A 73 13.58 -4.50 -8.65
N ALA A 74 14.91 -4.33 -8.59
CA ALA A 74 15.84 -5.29 -9.19
C ALA A 74 15.72 -6.70 -8.58
N ILE A 75 15.52 -6.80 -7.26
CA ILE A 75 15.29 -8.08 -6.57
C ILE A 75 13.92 -8.66 -6.94
N ALA A 76 12.87 -7.84 -7.03
CA ALA A 76 11.53 -8.27 -7.40
C ALA A 76 11.46 -8.86 -8.82
N ASP A 77 12.27 -8.34 -9.74
CA ASP A 77 12.36 -8.84 -11.11
C ASP A 77 13.25 -10.09 -11.23
N ALA A 78 14.24 -10.23 -10.35
CA ALA A 78 15.22 -11.34 -10.40
C ALA A 78 14.79 -12.59 -9.61
N VAL A 79 13.94 -12.45 -8.59
CA VAL A 79 13.56 -13.56 -7.71
C VAL A 79 12.13 -14.04 -8.00
N ASP A 80 11.93 -15.35 -7.94
CA ASP A 80 10.63 -15.98 -8.16
C ASP A 80 9.57 -15.46 -7.16
N ARG A 81 8.46 -14.96 -7.69
CA ARG A 81 7.45 -14.14 -6.97
C ARG A 81 6.85 -14.88 -5.76
N ARG A 82 6.78 -16.21 -5.84
CA ARG A 82 6.27 -17.10 -4.78
C ARG A 82 7.24 -17.31 -3.61
N ARG A 83 8.51 -16.92 -3.76
CA ARG A 83 9.52 -17.00 -2.71
C ARG A 83 9.83 -15.65 -2.08
N LEU A 84 9.44 -14.56 -2.72
CA LEU A 84 9.63 -13.20 -2.22
C LEU A 84 8.60 -12.76 -1.17
N VAL A 85 7.37 -13.30 -1.24
CA VAL A 85 6.21 -12.83 -0.47
C VAL A 85 5.47 -13.99 0.17
#